data_AF-A0A3D2MF75-F1
#
_entry.id   AF-A0A3D2MF75-F1
#
_cell.length_a   1.000
_cell.length_b   1.000
_cell.length_c   1.000
_cell.angle_alpha   90.00
_cell.angle_beta   90.00
_cell.angle_gamma   90.00
#
_symmetry.space_group_name_H-M   'P 1'
#
loop_
_entity.id
_entity.type
_entity.pdbx_description
1 polymer ?
#
loop_
_entity_poly.entity_id
_entity_poly.type
_entity_poly.pdbx_seq_one_letter_code
_entity_poly.pdbx_strand_id
1 'polypeptide(L)'
;HFSISKPQIAFHEHNEQRAGERIEALLKQGKAVAMVTNAGTPGISDPGFTLVRRAISAQIDVTMIPGPTAFVMALVLSGLPVHSFTFRGFPPRKSVGRCKFMALDKASPHT
;
A
#
# COMPACT_ATOMS: atom_id res chain seq x y z
N HIS A 1 -7.44 16.61 -15.20
CA HIS A 1 -6.15 16.56 -15.90
C HIS A 1 -6.17 15.52 -17.02
N PHE A 2 -6.35 14.22 -16.74
CA PHE A 2 -6.32 13.16 -17.78
C PHE A 2 -7.66 12.84 -18.47
N SER A 3 -8.72 13.62 -18.22
CA SER A 3 -10.06 13.40 -18.79
C SER A 3 -10.62 11.97 -18.60
N ILE A 4 -10.19 11.27 -17.55
CA ILE A 4 -10.70 9.94 -17.20
C ILE A 4 -12.04 10.11 -16.49
N SER A 5 -13.11 9.66 -17.13
CA SER A 5 -14.45 9.57 -16.53
C SER A 5 -14.81 8.10 -16.34
N LYS A 6 -14.66 7.61 -15.10
CA LYS A 6 -15.03 6.25 -14.69
C LYS A 6 -15.71 6.31 -13.32
N PRO A 7 -16.70 5.43 -13.04
CA PRO A 7 -17.29 5.32 -11.72
C PRO A 7 -16.22 5.04 -10.66
N GLN A 8 -16.32 5.69 -9.51
CA GLN A 8 -15.40 5.50 -8.39
C GLN A 8 -16.12 4.81 -7.23
N ILE A 9 -15.38 3.96 -6.52
CA ILE A 9 -15.81 3.33 -5.27
C ILE A 9 -14.82 3.78 -4.20
N ALA A 10 -15.30 4.47 -3.17
CA ALA A 10 -14.45 4.83 -2.04
C ALA A 10 -14.02 3.57 -1.29
N PHE A 11 -12.71 3.42 -1.07
CA PHE A 11 -12.12 2.29 -0.36
C PHE A 11 -11.12 2.83 0.68
N HIS A 12 -11.44 2.70 1.96
CA HIS A 12 -10.69 3.22 3.10
C HIS A 12 -10.84 2.28 4.30
N GLU A 13 -9.97 2.40 5.31
CA GLU A 13 -9.90 1.45 6.46
C GLU A 13 -11.26 1.13 7.10
N HIS A 14 -12.13 2.13 7.26
CA HIS A 14 -13.45 1.95 7.89
C HIS A 14 -14.49 1.23 7.04
N ASN A 15 -14.27 1.03 5.72
CA ASN A 15 -15.26 0.42 4.82
C ASN A 15 -14.74 -0.77 4.02
N GLU A 16 -13.51 -1.23 4.29
CA GLU A 16 -12.81 -2.23 3.48
C GLU A 16 -13.63 -3.50 3.23
N GLN A 17 -14.36 -3.97 4.25
CA GLN A 17 -15.16 -5.19 4.11
C GLN A 17 -16.28 -5.00 3.09
N ARG A 18 -17.14 -4.00 3.29
CA ARG A 18 -18.30 -3.74 2.43
C ARG A 18 -17.88 -3.34 1.01
N ALA A 19 -16.87 -2.47 0.90
CA ALA A 19 -16.37 -2.04 -0.39
C ALA A 19 -15.64 -3.19 -1.12
N GLY A 20 -14.90 -4.02 -0.37
CA GLY A 20 -14.22 -5.21 -0.88
C GLY A 20 -15.18 -6.23 -1.46
N GLU A 21 -16.29 -6.55 -0.76
CA GLU A 21 -17.33 -7.46 -1.28
C GLU A 21 -17.93 -6.95 -2.59
N ARG A 22 -18.19 -5.63 -2.68
CA ARG A 22 -18.70 -5.01 -3.92
C ARG A 22 -17.68 -5.11 -5.06
N ILE A 23 -16.40 -4.88 -4.79
CA ILE A 23 -15.33 -4.96 -5.80
C ILE A 23 -15.15 -6.41 -6.27
N GLU A 24 -15.14 -7.37 -5.35
CA GLU A 24 -15.03 -8.80 -5.67
C GLU A 24 -16.19 -9.26 -6.56
N ALA A 25 -17.42 -8.81 -6.27
CA ALA A 25 -18.57 -9.10 -7.13
C ALA A 25 -18.40 -8.54 -8.54
N LEU A 26 -17.85 -7.33 -8.70
CA LEU A 26 -17.56 -6.76 -10.02
C LEU A 26 -16.49 -7.57 -10.77
N LEU A 27 -15.43 -7.96 -10.08
CA LEU A 27 -14.35 -8.78 -10.66
C LEU A 27 -14.88 -10.14 -11.11
N LYS A 28 -15.73 -10.80 -10.30
CA LYS A 28 -16.40 -12.07 -10.66
C LYS A 28 -17.34 -11.95 -11.87
N GLN A 29 -17.84 -10.75 -12.16
CA GLN A 29 -18.61 -10.46 -13.37
C GLN A 29 -17.71 -10.15 -14.60
N GLY A 30 -16.39 -10.34 -14.49
CA GLY A 30 -15.43 -10.05 -15.55
C GLY A 30 -15.16 -8.55 -15.76
N LYS A 31 -15.53 -7.69 -14.82
CA LYS A 31 -15.22 -6.25 -14.90
C LYS A 31 -13.78 -6.01 -14.44
N ALA A 32 -13.10 -5.07 -15.10
CA ALA A 32 -11.80 -4.58 -14.65
C ALA A 32 -11.97 -3.48 -13.59
N VAL A 33 -11.20 -3.57 -12.50
CA VAL A 33 -11.17 -2.56 -11.43
C VAL A 33 -9.73 -2.10 -11.25
N ALA A 34 -9.51 -0.78 -11.26
CA ALA A 34 -8.23 -0.18 -10.95
C ALA A 34 -8.25 0.37 -9.52
N MET A 35 -7.28 -0.04 -8.71
CA MET A 35 -7.06 0.51 -7.38
C MET A 35 -6.08 1.67 -7.46
N VAL A 36 -6.43 2.79 -6.84
CA VAL A 36 -5.58 3.99 -6.77
C VAL A 36 -5.53 4.49 -5.33
N THR A 37 -4.45 5.18 -5.00
CA THR A 37 -4.26 5.84 -3.70
C THR A 37 -4.06 7.33 -3.93
N ASN A 38 -4.17 8.14 -2.86
CA ASN A 38 -4.00 9.59 -2.98
C ASN A 38 -2.60 9.96 -3.48
N ALA A 39 -1.58 9.17 -3.13
CA ALA A 39 -0.21 9.37 -3.62
C ALA A 39 0.61 8.07 -3.56
N GLY A 40 1.41 7.85 -4.60
CA GLY A 40 2.41 6.79 -4.61
C GLY A 40 1.88 5.44 -5.06
N THR A 41 2.26 4.38 -4.33
CA THR A 41 2.02 2.98 -4.67
C THR A 41 0.83 2.45 -3.87
N PRO A 42 -0.31 2.12 -4.51
CA PRO A 42 -1.46 1.55 -3.80
C PRO A 42 -1.10 0.27 -3.04
N GLY A 43 -1.62 0.12 -1.82
CA GLY A 43 -1.39 -1.03 -0.94
C GLY A 43 -0.21 -0.88 0.02
N ILE A 44 0.61 0.18 -0.09
CA ILE A 44 1.67 0.49 0.88
C ILE A 44 1.19 1.63 1.79
N SER A 45 1.08 1.33 3.09
CA SER A 45 0.57 2.28 4.10
C SER A 45 -0.85 2.80 3.84
N ASP A 46 -1.64 2.01 3.11
CA ASP A 46 -3.05 2.25 2.84
C ASP A 46 -3.78 0.89 2.84
N PRO A 47 -5.13 0.86 2.77
CA PRO A 47 -5.90 -0.36 2.94
C PRO A 47 -5.81 -1.32 1.75
N GLY A 48 -5.17 -0.92 0.63
CA GLY A 48 -5.19 -1.66 -0.63
C GLY A 48 -4.66 -3.09 -0.53
N PHE A 49 -3.78 -3.37 0.45
CA PHE A 49 -3.31 -4.73 0.73
C PHE A 49 -4.45 -5.72 0.98
N THR A 50 -5.52 -5.31 1.66
CA THR A 50 -6.62 -6.22 2.00
C THR A 50 -7.45 -6.60 0.78
N LEU A 51 -7.58 -5.69 -0.19
CA LEU A 51 -8.23 -5.98 -1.47
C LEU A 51 -7.41 -6.95 -2.32
N VAL A 52 -6.09 -6.74 -2.42
CA VAL A 52 -5.18 -7.67 -3.13
C VAL A 52 -5.25 -9.06 -2.52
N ARG A 53 -5.22 -9.16 -1.18
CA ARG A 53 -5.36 -10.43 -0.46
C ARG A 53 -6.68 -11.14 -0.78
N ARG A 54 -7.79 -10.40 -0.83
CA ARG A 54 -9.12 -10.95 -1.21
C ARG A 54 -9.11 -11.48 -2.64
N ALA A 55 -8.57 -10.71 -3.60
CA ALA A 55 -8.49 -11.13 -4.99
C ALA A 55 -7.68 -12.43 -5.16
N ILE A 56 -6.51 -12.52 -4.51
CA ILE A 56 -5.68 -13.74 -4.51
C ILE A 56 -6.44 -14.93 -3.94
N SER A 57 -7.10 -14.77 -2.78
CA SER A 57 -7.90 -15.84 -2.16
C SER A 57 -9.06 -16.30 -3.05
N ALA A 58 -9.61 -15.40 -3.86
CA ALA A 58 -10.68 -15.69 -4.82
C ALA A 58 -10.16 -16.17 -6.19
N GLN A 59 -8.84 -16.41 -6.33
CA GLN A 59 -8.19 -16.79 -7.59
C GLN A 59 -8.46 -15.80 -8.73
N ILE A 60 -8.55 -14.51 -8.40
CA ILE A 60 -8.68 -13.43 -9.37
C ILE A 60 -7.29 -12.88 -9.69
N ASP A 61 -7.00 -12.73 -10.98
CA ASP A 61 -5.73 -12.17 -11.44
C ASP A 61 -5.52 -10.74 -10.95
N VAL A 62 -4.32 -10.47 -10.44
CA VAL A 62 -3.88 -9.15 -10.01
C VAL A 62 -2.63 -8.76 -10.77
N THR A 63 -2.60 -7.54 -11.27
CA THR A 63 -1.43 -6.93 -11.92
C THR A 63 -1.19 -5.53 -11.38
N MET A 64 0.00 -4.98 -11.63
CA MET A 64 0.46 -3.71 -11.09
C MET A 64 1.21 -2.92 -12.18
N ILE A 65 1.00 -1.61 -12.21
CA ILE A 65 1.77 -0.70 -13.05
C ILE A 65 2.89 -0.10 -12.18
N PRO A 66 4.16 -0.10 -12.61
CA PRO A 66 5.22 0.57 -11.87
C PRO A 66 4.90 2.07 -11.74
N GLY A 67 5.25 2.66 -10.61
CA GLY A 67 4.81 4.02 -10.29
C GLY A 67 5.64 4.69 -9.21
N PRO A 68 5.27 5.93 -8.82
CA PRO A 68 6.02 6.69 -7.84
C PRO A 68 6.01 6.02 -6.46
N THR A 69 7.17 5.98 -5.82
CA THR A 69 7.35 5.47 -4.46
C THR A 69 8.29 6.38 -3.70
N ALA A 70 7.76 7.12 -2.71
CA ALA A 70 8.50 8.19 -2.04
C ALA A 70 9.78 7.69 -1.34
N PHE A 71 9.71 6.55 -0.64
CA PHE A 71 10.86 6.04 0.12
C PHE A 71 12.00 5.57 -0.77
N VAL A 72 11.74 5.12 -2.00
CA VAL A 72 12.78 4.67 -2.93
C VAL A 72 13.66 5.85 -3.35
N MET A 73 13.04 6.97 -3.74
CA MET A 73 13.78 8.19 -4.06
C MET A 73 14.56 8.72 -2.86
N ALA A 74 13.93 8.73 -1.67
CA ALA A 74 14.60 9.18 -0.45
C ALA A 74 15.83 8.31 -0.11
N LEU A 75 15.71 6.99 -0.24
CA LEU A 75 16.82 6.05 0.00
C LEU A 75 17.96 6.27 -0.99
N VAL A 76 17.67 6.35 -2.29
CA VAL A 76 18.69 6.59 -3.34
C VAL A 76 19.46 7.89 -3.09
N LEU A 77 18.78 8.95 -2.67
CA LEU A 77 19.40 10.25 -2.41
C LEU A 77 20.06 10.38 -1.02
N SER A 78 19.84 9.42 -0.12
CA SER A 78 20.36 9.49 1.25
C SER A 78 21.87 9.23 1.37
N GLY A 79 22.48 8.62 0.35
CA GLY A 79 23.87 8.14 0.40
C GLY A 79 24.08 6.89 1.26
N LEU A 80 23.01 6.29 1.81
CA LEU A 80 23.07 5.05 2.57
C LEU A 80 23.20 3.83 1.64
N PRO A 81 23.71 2.68 2.14
CA PRO A 81 23.72 1.44 1.38
C PRO A 81 22.30 1.02 0.96
N VAL A 82 22.11 0.75 -0.33
CA VAL A 82 20.79 0.45 -0.92
C VAL A 82 20.58 -1.04 -1.26
N HIS A 83 21.55 -1.90 -0.93
CA HIS A 83 21.49 -3.34 -1.23
C HIS A 83 20.49 -4.08 -0.34
N SER A 84 20.17 -3.54 0.83
CA SER A 84 19.19 -4.06 1.77
C SER A 84 18.74 -2.91 2.67
N PHE A 85 17.43 -2.80 2.92
CA PHE A 85 16.84 -1.77 3.76
C PHE A 85 15.53 -2.27 4.38
N THR A 86 15.14 -1.68 5.51
CA THR A 86 13.90 -2.03 6.21
C THR A 86 12.90 -0.88 6.10
N PHE A 87 11.78 -1.09 5.41
CA PHE A 87 10.64 -0.16 5.46
C PHE A 87 9.79 -0.42 6.71
N ARG A 88 9.63 0.61 7.55
CA ARG A 88 8.89 0.51 8.82
C ARG A 88 7.55 1.25 8.85
N GLY A 89 7.23 1.99 7.80
CA GLY A 89 6.05 2.85 7.77
C GLY A 89 6.09 3.93 8.85
N PHE A 90 4.96 4.17 9.51
CA PHE A 90 4.79 5.29 10.42
C PHE A 90 4.95 4.88 11.89
N PRO A 91 5.76 5.59 12.68
CA PRO A 91 5.92 5.30 14.10
C PRO A 91 4.64 5.64 14.89
N PRO A 92 4.42 5.01 16.06
CA PRO A 92 3.34 5.40 16.96
C PRO A 92 3.40 6.88 17.37
N ARG A 93 2.21 7.50 17.56
CA ARG A 93 2.11 8.92 17.95
C ARG A 93 2.73 9.20 19.32
N LYS A 94 2.53 8.30 20.29
CA LYS A 94 3.00 8.48 21.67
C LYS A 94 4.50 8.18 21.80
N SER A 95 5.20 9.01 22.57
CA SER A 95 6.67 8.96 22.75
C SER A 95 7.17 7.56 23.10
N VAL A 96 6.62 6.93 24.15
CA VAL A 96 7.03 5.58 24.59
C VAL A 96 6.91 4.55 23.46
N GLY A 97 5.81 4.61 22.68
CA GLY A 97 5.61 3.71 21.54
C GLY A 97 6.60 3.97 20.41
N ARG A 98 6.90 5.24 20.12
CA ARG A 98 7.89 5.63 19.12
C ARG A 98 9.31 5.20 19.49
N CYS A 99 9.71 5.38 20.76
CA CYS A 99 11.01 4.90 21.21
C CYS A 99 11.15 3.38 21.06
N LYS A 100 10.10 2.62 21.45
CA LYS A 100 10.08 1.16 21.27
C LYS A 100 10.14 0.76 19.80
N PHE A 101 9.39 1.45 18.94
CA PHE A 101 9.39 1.23 17.49
C PHE A 101 10.79 1.38 16.89
N MET A 102 11.53 2.44 17.26
CA MET A 102 12.89 2.67 16.77
C MET A 102 13.93 1.71 17.39
N ALA A 103 13.72 1.30 18.64
CA ALA A 103 14.65 0.41 19.34
C ALA A 103 14.76 -0.98 18.70
N LEU A 104 13.73 -1.43 17.99
CA LEU A 104 13.70 -2.75 17.35
C LEU A 104 14.77 -2.92 16.25
N ASP A 105 15.18 -1.84 15.58
CA ASP A 105 16.21 -1.88 14.54
C ASP A 105 17.57 -1.37 15.02
N LYS A 106 17.74 -1.11 16.32
CA LYS A 106 18.97 -0.53 16.87
C LYS A 106 20.24 -1.34 16.50
N ALA A 107 20.09 -2.65 16.36
CA ALA A 107 21.16 -3.58 15.98
C ALA A 107 20.97 -4.18 14.59
N SER A 108 20.06 -3.63 13.76
CA SER A 108 19.85 -4.14 12.41
C SER A 108 21.05 -3.78 11.53
N PRO A 109 21.59 -4.74 10.76
CA PRO A 109 22.77 -4.53 9.91
C PRO A 109 22.50 -3.61 8.71
N HIS A 110 21.24 -3.26 8.46
CA HIS A 110 20.77 -2.52 7.28
C HIS A 110 20.02 -1.23 7.66
N THR A 111 20.41 -0.63 8.78
CA THR A 111 19.93 0.68 9.28
C THR A 111 21.08 1.63 9.50
#